data_AF-A0A7Y5SBI6-F1
#
_entry.id   AF-A0A7Y5SBI6-F1
#
_cell.length_a   1.000
_cell.length_b   1.000
_cell.length_c   1.000
_cell.angle_alpha   90.00
_cell.angle_beta   90.00
_cell.angle_gamma   90.00
#
_symmetry.space_group_name_H-M   'P 1'
#
loop_
_entity.id
_entity.type
_entity.pdbx_description
1 polymer ?
#
loop_
_entity_poly.entity_id
_entity_poly.type
_entity_poly.pdbx_seq_one_letter_code
_entity_poly.pdbx_strand_id
1 'polypeptide(L)'
;MSPRAFTLLELLVSIAIIAVLISLLMPGLRGARDAARSASCLSNQRQLITAWNLYANANRERAMPLAYWSAEDIGDGPQVFWWGSHGESSAPTDYARGFLAPYLDATLAPRSVLECAAQPWESYRPQGGSSSPTSTYGYNGYYLSPAKTPGWGETIGFRAWKRVADIAHPSKLLVFSDAMVVVAGKLRNCALLDPPRIFSEDSWVENPSPTTSFRHSGISSIGATADGSARVFSHDANALLDPLFRIGSLSAENDPWYVPDWRAWRR
;
A
#
# COMPACT_ATOMS: atom_id res chain seq x y z
N MET A 1 -41.33 -51.83 -8.38
CA MET A 1 -41.69 -50.46 -7.98
C MET A 1 -41.22 -49.53 -9.09
N SER A 2 -42.13 -48.94 -9.87
CA SER A 2 -41.73 -48.01 -10.94
C SER A 2 -41.12 -46.75 -10.33
N PRO A 3 -39.97 -46.26 -10.83
CA PRO A 3 -39.44 -44.97 -10.41
C PRO A 3 -40.46 -43.87 -10.74
N ARG A 4 -40.71 -42.95 -9.79
CA ARG A 4 -41.53 -41.76 -10.04
C ARG A 4 -40.78 -40.88 -11.05
N ALA A 5 -41.37 -40.66 -12.21
CA ALA A 5 -40.83 -39.75 -13.21
C ALA A 5 -41.06 -38.30 -12.75
N PHE A 6 -39.98 -37.50 -12.81
CA PHE A 6 -40.02 -36.07 -12.47
C PHE A 6 -40.78 -35.30 -13.55
N THR A 7 -41.69 -34.43 -13.16
CA THR A 7 -42.52 -33.65 -14.09
C THR A 7 -41.82 -32.35 -14.48
N LEU A 8 -42.17 -31.83 -15.67
CA LEU A 8 -41.67 -30.55 -16.15
C LEU A 8 -42.08 -29.38 -15.23
N LEU A 9 -43.24 -29.48 -14.58
CA LEU A 9 -43.73 -28.50 -13.61
C LEU A 9 -42.86 -28.49 -12.34
N GLU A 10 -42.52 -29.66 -11.80
CA GLU A 10 -41.65 -29.76 -10.61
C GLU A 10 -40.26 -29.18 -10.90
N LEU A 11 -39.73 -29.37 -12.10
CA LEU A 11 -38.48 -28.75 -12.54
C LEU A 11 -38.60 -27.22 -12.58
N LEU A 12 -39.67 -26.71 -13.20
CA LEU A 12 -39.91 -25.28 -13.38
C LEU A 12 -40.07 -24.55 -12.04
N VAL A 13 -40.85 -25.10 -11.12
CA VAL A 13 -41.05 -24.51 -9.79
C VAL A 13 -39.74 -24.53 -8.99
N SER A 14 -38.96 -25.61 -9.09
CA SER A 14 -37.68 -25.72 -8.38
C SER A 14 -36.65 -24.69 -8.84
N ILE A 15 -36.48 -24.50 -10.16
CA ILE A 15 -35.57 -23.48 -10.66
C ILE A 15 -36.04 -22.07 -10.32
N ALA A 16 -37.36 -21.82 -10.28
CA ALA A 16 -37.93 -20.53 -9.88
C ALA A 16 -37.62 -20.23 -8.39
N ILE A 17 -37.78 -21.22 -7.51
CA ILE A 17 -37.43 -21.07 -6.09
C ILE A 17 -35.93 -20.82 -5.92
N ILE A 18 -35.07 -21.58 -6.61
CA ILE A 18 -33.60 -21.37 -6.57
C ILE A 18 -33.24 -19.96 -7.06
N ALA A 19 -33.86 -19.47 -8.13
CA ALA A 19 -33.62 -18.12 -8.64
C ALA A 19 -33.99 -17.02 -7.63
N VAL A 20 -35.13 -17.16 -6.94
CA VAL A 20 -35.55 -16.23 -5.87
C VAL A 20 -34.60 -16.29 -4.67
N LEU A 21 -34.18 -17.47 -4.25
CA LEU A 21 -33.22 -17.60 -3.15
C LEU A 21 -31.87 -16.97 -3.50
N ILE A 22 -31.35 -17.20 -4.70
CA ILE A 22 -30.07 -16.61 -5.16
C ILE A 22 -30.17 -15.08 -5.24
N SER A 23 -31.29 -14.54 -5.72
CA SER A 23 -31.45 -13.08 -5.85
C SER A 23 -31.44 -12.37 -4.49
N LEU A 24 -32.02 -12.99 -3.47
CA LEU A 24 -31.97 -12.49 -2.08
C LEU A 24 -30.58 -12.64 -1.44
N LEU A 25 -29.82 -13.67 -1.81
CA LEU A 25 -28.47 -13.94 -1.26
C LEU A 25 -27.37 -13.08 -1.89
N MET A 26 -27.49 -12.72 -3.17
CA MET A 26 -26.44 -12.01 -3.91
C MET A 26 -25.99 -10.67 -3.29
N PRO A 27 -26.87 -9.75 -2.85
CA PRO A 27 -26.42 -8.48 -2.25
C PRO A 27 -25.65 -8.68 -0.95
N GLY A 28 -26.08 -9.61 -0.10
CA GLY A 28 -25.39 -9.95 1.15
C GLY A 28 -23.99 -10.53 0.91
N LEU A 29 -23.85 -11.37 -0.12
CA LEU A 29 -22.56 -11.97 -0.48
C LEU A 29 -21.52 -10.93 -0.95
N ARG A 30 -21.95 -9.87 -1.64
CA ARG A 30 -21.04 -8.79 -2.06
C ARG A 30 -20.44 -8.06 -0.85
N GLY A 31 -21.29 -7.65 0.09
CA GLY A 31 -20.84 -6.99 1.33
C GLY A 31 -19.92 -7.88 2.16
N ALA A 32 -20.24 -9.17 2.29
CA ALA A 32 -19.39 -10.13 3.00
C ALA A 32 -18.00 -10.27 2.36
N ARG A 33 -17.91 -10.30 1.03
CA ARG A 33 -16.62 -10.39 0.31
C ARG A 33 -15.77 -9.13 0.50
N ASP A 34 -16.38 -7.95 0.48
CA ASP A 34 -15.65 -6.69 0.69
C ASP A 34 -15.17 -6.54 2.14
N ALA A 35 -15.97 -6.98 3.11
CA ALA A 35 -15.55 -7.05 4.50
C ALA A 35 -14.38 -8.04 4.70
N ALA A 36 -14.44 -9.22 4.07
CA ALA A 36 -13.37 -10.21 4.12
C ALA A 36 -12.06 -9.69 3.49
N ARG A 37 -12.14 -9.01 2.34
CA ARG A 37 -10.99 -8.36 1.70
C ARG A 37 -10.38 -7.27 2.59
N SER A 38 -11.22 -6.47 3.23
CA SER A 38 -10.78 -5.41 4.15
C SER A 38 -10.11 -5.99 5.40
N ALA A 39 -10.65 -7.08 5.96
CA ALA A 39 -10.03 -7.81 7.05
C ALA A 39 -8.66 -8.41 6.65
N SER A 40 -8.54 -8.93 5.42
CA SER A 40 -7.27 -9.40 4.87
C SER A 40 -6.25 -8.27 4.71
N CYS A 41 -6.63 -7.13 4.13
CA CYS A 41 -5.70 -6.00 3.99
C CYS A 41 -5.31 -5.43 5.37
N LEU A 42 -6.21 -5.44 6.36
CA LEU A 42 -5.88 -5.07 7.74
C LEU A 42 -4.88 -6.04 8.37
N SER A 43 -5.03 -7.34 8.13
CA SER A 43 -4.06 -8.37 8.56
C SER A 43 -2.68 -8.13 7.93
N ASN A 44 -2.65 -7.83 6.62
CA ASN A 44 -1.40 -7.52 5.92
C ASN A 44 -0.71 -6.29 6.52
N GLN A 45 -1.46 -5.21 6.75
CA GLN A 45 -0.92 -3.99 7.38
C GLN A 45 -0.35 -4.26 8.78
N ARG A 46 -0.98 -5.13 9.58
CA ARG A 46 -0.45 -5.56 10.89
C ARG A 46 0.86 -6.34 10.76
N GLN A 47 0.97 -7.21 9.77
CA GLN A 47 2.22 -7.95 9.52
C GLN A 47 3.34 -7.00 9.08
N LEU A 48 3.04 -6.07 8.16
CA LEU A 48 4.01 -5.08 7.67
C LEU A 48 4.51 -4.15 8.79
N ILE A 49 3.62 -3.62 9.63
CA ILE A 49 4.04 -2.75 10.73
C ILE A 49 4.80 -3.51 11.82
N THR A 50 4.45 -4.78 12.06
CA THR A 50 5.22 -5.65 12.95
C THR A 50 6.63 -5.85 12.41
N ALA A 51 6.77 -6.20 11.14
CA ALA A 51 8.07 -6.36 10.48
C ALA A 51 8.90 -5.06 10.48
N TRP A 52 8.26 -3.90 10.29
CA TRP A 52 8.92 -2.60 10.37
C TRP A 52 9.46 -2.29 11.77
N ASN A 53 8.70 -2.60 12.83
CA ASN A 53 9.17 -2.45 14.20
C ASN A 53 10.33 -3.40 14.52
N LEU A 54 10.26 -4.65 14.04
CA LEU A 54 11.36 -5.63 14.20
C LEU A 54 12.62 -5.16 13.46
N TYR A 55 12.47 -4.62 12.25
CA TYR A 55 13.57 -4.00 11.51
C TYR A 55 14.19 -2.88 12.34
N ALA A 56 13.40 -1.94 12.86
CA ALA A 56 13.91 -0.81 13.60
C ALA A 56 14.68 -1.24 14.85
N ASN A 57 14.14 -2.20 15.60
CA ASN A 57 14.80 -2.78 16.78
C ASN A 57 16.19 -3.36 16.42
N ALA A 58 16.26 -4.14 15.33
CA ALA A 58 17.52 -4.71 14.85
C ALA A 58 18.50 -3.65 14.29
N ASN A 59 18.03 -2.46 13.94
CA ASN A 59 18.79 -1.41 13.25
C ASN A 59 18.94 -0.12 14.07
N ARG A 60 19.21 -0.25 15.38
CA ARG A 60 19.47 0.89 16.29
C ARG A 60 18.32 1.90 16.32
N GLU A 61 17.09 1.39 16.37
CA GLU A 61 15.83 2.15 16.38
C GLU A 61 15.57 2.98 15.13
N ARG A 62 16.32 2.80 14.04
CA ARG A 62 16.13 3.55 12.79
C ARG A 62 14.98 2.95 11.99
N ALA A 63 14.08 3.80 11.50
CA ALA A 63 13.07 3.38 10.55
C ALA A 63 13.75 2.80 9.29
N MET A 64 13.12 1.84 8.60
CA MET A 64 13.73 1.29 7.38
C MET A 64 13.87 2.36 6.29
N PRO A 65 14.87 2.27 5.41
CA PRO A 65 14.95 3.12 4.24
C PRO A 65 13.85 2.72 3.23
N LEU A 66 13.39 3.64 2.37
CA LEU A 66 12.48 3.29 1.29
C LEU A 66 13.17 2.34 0.31
N ALA A 67 14.40 2.68 -0.05
CA ALA A 67 15.23 1.92 -0.96
C ALA A 67 16.72 2.10 -0.65
N TYR A 68 17.54 1.33 -1.36
CA TYR A 68 18.96 1.55 -1.59
C TYR A 68 19.24 1.33 -3.08
N TRP A 69 20.21 2.07 -3.60
CA TRP A 69 20.60 2.02 -5.00
C TRP A 69 22.12 2.09 -5.23
N SER A 70 22.89 2.32 -4.18
CA SER A 70 24.33 2.55 -4.32
C SER A 70 25.00 1.19 -4.33
N ALA A 71 26.02 1.03 -5.18
CA ALA A 71 26.78 -0.22 -5.20
C ALA A 71 27.42 -0.52 -3.83
N GLU A 72 27.72 0.52 -3.03
CA GLU A 72 28.22 0.39 -1.66
C GLU A 72 27.18 -0.24 -0.71
N ASP A 73 25.90 0.13 -0.83
CA ASP A 73 24.85 -0.35 0.06
C ASP A 73 24.27 -1.71 -0.35
N ILE A 74 24.17 -2.01 -1.65
CA ILE A 74 23.47 -3.21 -2.16
C ILE A 74 24.33 -4.15 -3.01
N GLY A 75 25.60 -3.82 -3.24
CA GLY A 75 26.46 -4.52 -4.19
C GLY A 75 26.02 -4.30 -5.63
N ASP A 76 26.30 -5.28 -6.50
CA ASP A 76 25.84 -5.26 -7.88
C ASP A 76 24.35 -5.62 -8.00
N GLY A 77 23.67 -4.98 -8.95
CA GLY A 77 22.30 -5.31 -9.35
C GLY A 77 21.26 -4.21 -9.15
N PRO A 78 19.98 -4.53 -9.36
CA PRO A 78 18.89 -3.56 -9.32
C PRO A 78 18.66 -2.99 -7.92
N GLN A 79 18.05 -1.80 -7.88
CA GLN A 79 17.68 -1.11 -6.64
C GLN A 79 16.85 -2.02 -5.72
N VAL A 80 17.10 -1.91 -4.43
CA VAL A 80 16.41 -2.71 -3.40
C VAL A 80 15.50 -1.79 -2.62
N PHE A 81 14.22 -2.13 -2.54
CA PHE A 81 13.18 -1.44 -1.79
C PHE A 81 12.80 -2.24 -0.54
N TRP A 82 11.97 -1.66 0.31
CA TRP A 82 11.42 -2.34 1.47
C TRP A 82 10.68 -3.66 1.17
N TRP A 83 10.11 -3.80 -0.03
CA TRP A 83 9.37 -4.98 -0.48
C TRP A 83 10.21 -5.99 -1.29
N GLY A 84 11.39 -5.61 -1.78
CA GLY A 84 12.15 -6.42 -2.73
C GLY A 84 12.95 -5.59 -3.74
N SER A 85 13.46 -6.24 -4.78
CA SER A 85 14.10 -5.58 -5.91
C SER A 85 13.25 -5.68 -7.17
N HIS A 86 13.19 -4.62 -7.98
CA HIS A 86 12.32 -4.53 -9.17
C HIS A 86 12.74 -5.43 -10.34
N GLY A 87 13.85 -6.17 -10.22
CA GLY A 87 14.37 -7.02 -11.29
C GLY A 87 14.77 -6.23 -12.54
N GLU A 88 15.05 -6.95 -13.62
CA GLU A 88 15.42 -6.38 -14.92
C GLU A 88 14.46 -6.91 -16.00
N SER A 89 14.59 -6.46 -17.25
CA SER A 89 13.74 -6.98 -18.34
C SER A 89 13.87 -8.50 -18.52
N SER A 90 15.01 -9.08 -18.12
CA SER A 90 15.34 -10.51 -18.18
C SER A 90 15.05 -11.29 -16.88
N ALA A 91 14.74 -10.60 -15.77
CA ALA A 91 14.59 -11.22 -14.45
C ALA A 91 13.43 -10.61 -13.66
N PRO A 92 12.50 -11.42 -13.12
CA PRO A 92 11.36 -10.90 -12.36
C PRO A 92 11.80 -10.20 -11.07
N THR A 93 10.82 -9.59 -10.41
CA THR A 93 11.00 -9.05 -9.05
C THR A 93 11.51 -10.11 -8.08
N ASP A 94 12.54 -9.75 -7.31
CA ASP A 94 13.08 -10.57 -6.22
C ASP A 94 12.67 -9.99 -4.86
N TYR A 95 11.64 -10.59 -4.27
CA TYR A 95 11.10 -10.17 -2.97
C TYR A 95 12.04 -10.48 -1.81
N ALA A 96 12.92 -11.49 -1.93
CA ALA A 96 13.79 -11.92 -0.85
C ALA A 96 14.86 -10.87 -0.50
N ARG A 97 15.16 -9.95 -1.43
CA ARG A 97 16.09 -8.84 -1.20
C ARG A 97 15.51 -7.70 -0.36
N GLY A 98 14.20 -7.67 -0.13
CA GLY A 98 13.55 -6.53 0.53
C GLY A 98 13.95 -6.35 1.99
N PHE A 99 13.95 -5.11 2.49
CA PHE A 99 14.33 -4.84 3.89
C PHE A 99 13.45 -5.52 4.92
N LEU A 100 12.17 -5.73 4.58
CA LEU A 100 11.25 -6.45 5.46
C LEU A 100 11.30 -7.97 5.25
N ALA A 101 11.93 -8.47 4.20
CA ALA A 101 11.92 -9.89 3.87
C ALA A 101 12.43 -10.78 5.02
N PRO A 102 13.50 -10.44 5.77
CA PRO A 102 13.95 -11.24 6.92
C PRO A 102 12.96 -11.26 8.09
N TYR A 103 12.03 -10.32 8.15
CA TYR A 103 11.06 -10.14 9.24
C TYR A 103 9.64 -10.54 8.83
N LEU A 104 9.47 -10.95 7.58
CA LEU A 104 8.25 -11.51 7.01
C LEU A 104 8.52 -12.98 6.68
N ASP A 105 7.47 -13.80 6.58
CA ASP A 105 7.63 -15.23 6.29
C ASP A 105 8.34 -15.47 4.94
N ALA A 106 9.03 -16.60 4.81
CA ALA A 106 10.00 -16.92 3.76
C ALA A 106 9.40 -17.07 2.34
N THR A 107 8.08 -17.00 2.19
CA THR A 107 7.39 -17.17 0.89
C THR A 107 6.83 -15.85 0.35
N LEU A 108 7.65 -14.78 0.36
CA LEU A 108 7.28 -13.57 -0.34
C LEU A 108 7.23 -13.84 -1.85
N ALA A 109 6.07 -13.58 -2.42
CA ALA A 109 5.73 -13.85 -3.80
C ALA A 109 4.64 -12.87 -4.24
N PRO A 110 4.29 -12.84 -5.53
CA PRO A 110 3.08 -12.13 -5.93
C PRO A 110 1.86 -12.71 -5.20
N ARG A 111 0.90 -11.86 -4.83
CA ARG A 111 -0.27 -12.14 -3.96
C ARG A 111 0.04 -12.40 -2.49
N SER A 112 1.25 -12.08 -2.05
CA SER A 112 1.62 -12.16 -0.63
C SER A 112 1.13 -10.94 0.17
N VAL A 113 1.65 -10.79 1.39
CA VAL A 113 1.40 -9.69 2.32
C VAL A 113 1.66 -8.28 1.74
N LEU A 114 2.36 -8.19 0.61
CA LEU A 114 2.70 -6.94 -0.08
C LEU A 114 1.57 -6.41 -0.99
N GLU A 115 0.50 -7.19 -1.17
CA GLU A 115 -0.62 -6.81 -2.02
C GLU A 115 -1.93 -6.78 -1.24
N CYS A 116 -2.78 -5.80 -1.56
CA CYS A 116 -4.10 -5.72 -0.96
C CYS A 116 -5.09 -6.60 -1.70
N ALA A 117 -5.73 -7.50 -0.97
CA ALA A 117 -6.82 -8.37 -1.43
C ALA A 117 -8.02 -7.63 -2.06
N ALA A 118 -8.18 -6.33 -1.76
CA ALA A 118 -9.20 -5.48 -2.39
C ALA A 118 -8.76 -4.89 -3.74
N GLN A 119 -7.49 -5.02 -4.13
CA GLN A 119 -7.01 -4.63 -5.45
C GLN A 119 -7.01 -5.86 -6.36
N PRO A 120 -7.91 -5.94 -7.36
CA PRO A 120 -7.89 -7.04 -8.30
C PRO A 120 -6.57 -7.07 -9.07
N TRP A 121 -6.10 -8.28 -9.34
CA TRP A 121 -5.02 -8.48 -10.29
C TRP A 121 -5.45 -8.05 -11.69
N GLU A 122 -4.48 -7.65 -12.52
CA GLU A 122 -4.67 -7.17 -13.90
C GLU A 122 -5.40 -5.81 -14.03
N SER A 123 -5.98 -5.29 -12.95
CA SER A 123 -6.62 -3.97 -12.98
C SER A 123 -5.60 -2.81 -12.91
N TYR A 124 -4.31 -3.11 -12.76
CA TYR A 124 -3.22 -2.15 -12.71
C TYR A 124 -2.02 -2.64 -13.52
N ARG A 125 -1.16 -1.72 -13.94
CA ARG A 125 0.09 -2.03 -14.64
C ARG A 125 1.27 -2.05 -13.67
N PRO A 126 2.08 -3.11 -13.67
CA PRO A 126 3.36 -3.14 -12.97
C PRO A 126 4.27 -1.93 -13.25
N GLN A 127 5.11 -1.59 -12.28
CA GLN A 127 6.19 -0.61 -12.40
C GLN A 127 7.56 -1.30 -12.44
N GLY A 128 8.59 -0.59 -12.90
CA GLY A 128 9.97 -1.08 -12.93
C GLY A 128 10.34 -1.88 -14.20
N GLY A 129 11.63 -2.18 -14.33
CA GLY A 129 12.21 -2.78 -15.55
C GLY A 129 11.69 -4.18 -15.88
N SER A 130 11.34 -4.98 -14.87
CA SER A 130 10.80 -6.33 -15.06
C SER A 130 9.31 -6.38 -15.43
N SER A 131 8.59 -5.26 -15.31
CA SER A 131 7.11 -5.23 -15.43
C SER A 131 6.41 -6.28 -14.56
N SER A 132 7.01 -6.65 -13.42
CA SER A 132 6.41 -7.55 -12.42
C SER A 132 5.73 -6.74 -11.31
N PRO A 133 4.61 -7.22 -10.75
CA PRO A 133 4.01 -6.60 -9.57
C PRO A 133 5.05 -6.45 -8.44
N THR A 134 4.96 -5.37 -7.68
CA THR A 134 5.86 -5.13 -6.54
C THR A 134 5.08 -5.06 -5.23
N SER A 135 4.45 -3.93 -4.95
CA SER A 135 3.56 -3.73 -3.80
C SER A 135 2.40 -2.82 -4.18
N THR A 136 1.22 -3.06 -3.61
CA THR A 136 0.07 -2.14 -3.66
C THR A 136 -0.15 -1.42 -2.33
N TYR A 137 0.79 -1.56 -1.40
CA TYR A 137 0.93 -0.72 -0.21
C TYR A 137 2.10 0.23 -0.42
N GLY A 138 2.00 1.43 0.12
CA GLY A 138 3.06 2.44 0.09
C GLY A 138 3.70 2.59 1.45
N TYR A 139 5.02 2.78 1.48
CA TYR A 139 5.75 3.16 2.68
C TYR A 139 5.97 4.68 2.72
N ASN A 140 5.79 5.29 3.89
CA ASN A 140 6.06 6.71 4.13
C ASN A 140 7.57 6.99 4.23
N GLY A 141 8.29 6.67 3.16
CA GLY A 141 9.71 6.93 3.05
C GLY A 141 10.04 8.43 3.11
N TYR A 142 9.11 9.30 2.71
CA TYR A 142 9.35 10.74 2.60
C TYR A 142 9.75 11.36 3.94
N TYR A 143 9.12 10.91 5.03
CA TYR A 143 9.45 11.36 6.37
C TYR A 143 10.41 10.42 7.10
N LEU A 144 10.27 9.11 6.89
CA LEU A 144 10.97 8.09 7.69
C LEU A 144 12.39 7.80 7.20
N SER A 145 12.69 8.06 5.92
CA SER A 145 13.97 7.73 5.28
C SER A 145 14.78 8.99 4.93
N PRO A 146 16.10 9.01 5.15
CA PRO A 146 16.99 10.05 4.62
C PRO A 146 17.32 9.80 3.13
N ALA A 147 18.26 10.56 2.54
CA ALA A 147 18.74 10.42 1.15
C ALA A 147 19.35 9.05 0.84
N LYS A 148 18.49 8.06 0.65
CA LYS A 148 18.74 6.74 0.02
C LYS A 148 17.54 6.31 -0.84
N THR A 149 16.63 7.24 -1.09
CA THR A 149 15.35 7.02 -1.76
C THR A 149 15.39 7.53 -3.20
N PRO A 150 14.90 6.76 -4.18
CA PRO A 150 14.74 7.27 -5.54
C PRO A 150 13.74 8.40 -5.69
N GLY A 151 14.01 9.26 -6.68
CA GLY A 151 13.22 10.45 -6.96
C GLY A 151 13.52 11.57 -5.97
N TRP A 152 12.58 11.84 -5.07
CA TRP A 152 12.67 12.95 -4.13
C TRP A 152 13.70 12.74 -3.00
N GLY A 153 14.33 11.58 -2.87
CA GLY A 153 15.31 11.34 -1.80
C GLY A 153 16.49 12.33 -1.82
N GLU A 154 16.90 12.78 -3.00
CA GLU A 154 17.91 13.84 -3.13
C GLU A 154 17.41 15.16 -2.56
N THR A 155 16.13 15.50 -2.76
CA THR A 155 15.59 16.80 -2.33
C THR A 155 15.48 16.92 -0.82
N ILE A 156 15.36 15.78 -0.12
CA ILE A 156 15.25 15.68 1.33
C ILE A 156 16.55 15.19 2.00
N GLY A 157 17.67 15.13 1.27
CA GLY A 157 18.89 14.51 1.76
C GLY A 157 19.58 15.19 2.94
N PHE A 158 19.23 16.45 3.21
CA PHE A 158 19.64 17.19 4.40
C PHE A 158 18.99 16.67 5.70
N ARG A 159 17.94 15.85 5.60
CA ARG A 159 17.23 15.29 6.76
C ARG A 159 18.00 14.13 7.36
N ALA A 160 18.08 14.13 8.69
CA ALA A 160 18.61 13.01 9.44
C ALA A 160 17.70 11.78 9.34
N TRP A 161 18.29 10.59 9.44
CA TRP A 161 17.54 9.34 9.50
C TRP A 161 16.63 9.32 10.73
N LYS A 162 15.33 9.13 10.51
CA LYS A 162 14.36 9.09 11.60
C LYS A 162 14.49 7.80 12.43
N ARG A 163 14.58 7.95 13.75
CA ARG A 163 14.39 6.85 14.69
C ARG A 163 12.93 6.77 15.10
N VAL A 164 12.44 5.56 15.37
CA VAL A 164 11.06 5.32 15.82
C VAL A 164 10.75 6.10 17.11
N ALA A 165 11.72 6.14 18.03
CA ALA A 165 11.61 6.90 19.28
C ALA A 165 11.53 8.44 19.10
N ASP A 166 11.95 8.98 17.95
CA ASP A 166 11.93 10.42 17.67
C ASP A 166 10.60 10.88 17.04
N ILE A 167 9.63 9.97 16.89
CA ILE A 167 8.30 10.27 16.33
C ILE A 167 7.41 10.81 17.45
N ALA A 168 7.08 12.10 17.40
CA ALA A 168 6.33 12.79 18.47
C ALA A 168 4.91 12.25 18.68
N HIS A 169 4.21 11.91 17.59
CA HIS A 169 2.81 11.45 17.62
C HIS A 169 2.65 10.15 16.81
N PRO A 170 3.13 9.01 17.33
CA PRO A 170 3.22 7.77 16.55
C PRO A 170 1.86 7.25 16.06
N SER A 171 0.77 7.47 16.81
CA SER A 171 -0.60 7.09 16.41
C SER A 171 -1.21 7.96 15.30
N LYS A 172 -0.54 9.07 14.96
CA LYS A 172 -0.98 10.02 13.92
C LYS A 172 -0.05 10.06 12.70
N LEU A 173 1.00 9.23 12.67
CA LEU A 173 1.90 9.14 11.53
C LEU A 173 1.68 7.82 10.79
N LEU A 174 1.34 7.87 9.51
CA LEU A 174 1.31 6.68 8.66
C LEU A 174 2.73 6.19 8.42
N VAL A 175 2.92 4.88 8.60
CA VAL A 175 4.10 4.15 8.16
C VAL A 175 3.79 3.46 6.83
N PHE A 176 2.65 2.79 6.77
CA PHE A 176 2.13 2.16 5.56
C PHE A 176 0.68 2.56 5.30
N SER A 177 0.28 2.58 4.04
CA SER A 177 -1.14 2.64 3.65
C SER A 177 -1.34 1.99 2.30
N ASP A 178 -2.59 1.72 1.92
CA ASP A 178 -2.89 1.37 0.53
C ASP A 178 -2.34 2.46 -0.40
N ALA A 179 -1.58 2.05 -1.41
CA ALA A 179 -1.03 2.99 -2.37
C ALA A 179 -1.13 2.51 -3.82
N MET A 180 -1.43 3.45 -4.70
CA MET A 180 -1.39 3.30 -6.16
C MET A 180 -0.95 4.63 -6.74
N VAL A 181 -0.57 4.62 -8.02
CA VAL A 181 -0.26 5.84 -8.75
C VAL A 181 -0.88 5.79 -10.13
N VAL A 182 -1.27 6.94 -10.65
CA VAL A 182 -1.73 7.10 -12.03
C VAL A 182 -0.60 7.71 -12.83
N VAL A 183 -0.12 6.98 -13.85
CA VAL A 183 0.95 7.47 -14.73
C VAL A 183 0.45 7.40 -16.17
N ALA A 184 0.42 8.54 -16.85
CA ALA A 184 -0.11 8.68 -18.19
C ALA A 184 -1.53 8.08 -18.33
N GLY A 185 -2.42 8.41 -17.37
CA GLY A 185 -3.80 7.96 -17.34
C GLY A 185 -4.01 6.46 -17.03
N LYS A 186 -2.95 5.74 -16.65
CA LYS A 186 -3.01 4.31 -16.33
C LYS A 186 -2.71 4.06 -14.87
N LEU A 187 -3.55 3.27 -14.22
CA LEU A 187 -3.37 2.82 -12.85
C LEU A 187 -2.15 1.88 -12.74
N ARG A 188 -1.29 2.12 -11.74
CA ARG A 188 -0.09 1.33 -11.46
C ARG A 188 0.04 1.06 -9.96
N ASN A 189 0.66 -0.07 -9.61
CA ASN A 189 1.01 -0.39 -8.22
C ASN A 189 2.05 0.61 -7.72
N CYS A 190 1.98 1.06 -6.47
CA CYS A 190 2.93 2.02 -5.93
C CYS A 190 3.44 1.56 -4.57
N ALA A 191 4.75 1.57 -4.40
CA ALA A 191 5.43 1.24 -3.15
C ALA A 191 5.76 2.47 -2.28
N LEU A 192 5.44 3.67 -2.78
CA LEU A 192 5.67 4.94 -2.10
C LEU A 192 4.34 5.47 -1.56
N LEU A 193 4.37 6.00 -0.35
CA LEU A 193 3.26 6.75 0.23
C LEU A 193 3.59 8.24 0.13
N ASP A 194 3.33 8.83 -1.02
CA ASP A 194 3.69 10.22 -1.30
C ASP A 194 2.68 11.18 -0.65
N PRO A 195 3.17 12.25 0.01
CA PRO A 195 2.35 13.23 0.70
C PRO A 195 1.59 14.18 -0.24
N PRO A 196 0.61 14.94 0.27
CA PRO A 196 -0.07 16.00 -0.49
C PRO A 196 0.84 17.20 -0.85
N ARG A 197 1.94 17.40 -0.14
CA ARG A 197 2.97 18.40 -0.48
C ARG A 197 4.35 17.78 -0.46
N ILE A 198 5.18 18.11 -1.45
CA ILE A 198 6.57 17.69 -1.56
C ILE A 198 7.51 18.87 -1.39
N PHE A 199 8.68 18.62 -0.81
CA PHE A 199 9.75 19.59 -0.61
C PHE A 199 10.71 19.58 -1.81
N SER A 200 10.87 20.73 -2.44
CA SER A 200 11.78 20.96 -3.57
C SER A 200 12.33 22.38 -3.49
N GLU A 201 13.62 22.55 -3.83
CA GLU A 201 14.27 23.87 -3.88
C GLU A 201 14.05 24.73 -2.62
N ASP A 202 14.18 24.12 -1.44
CA ASP A 202 13.97 24.75 -0.13
C ASP A 202 12.54 25.28 0.13
N SER A 203 11.57 24.78 -0.63
CA SER A 203 10.16 25.16 -0.50
C SER A 203 9.23 23.95 -0.57
N TRP A 204 8.02 24.11 -0.03
CA TRP A 204 6.97 23.10 -0.15
C TRP A 204 6.04 23.45 -1.29
N VAL A 205 5.87 22.52 -2.22
CA VAL A 205 4.95 22.63 -3.35
C VAL A 205 3.88 21.55 -3.26
N GLU A 206 2.73 21.82 -3.85
CA GLU A 206 1.65 20.85 -3.94
C GLU A 206 2.08 19.64 -4.78
N ASN A 207 1.76 18.44 -4.30
CA ASN A 207 1.96 17.22 -5.05
C ASN A 207 0.70 16.94 -5.89
N PRO A 208 0.78 16.98 -7.23
CA PRO A 208 -0.38 16.71 -8.09
C PRO A 208 -0.74 15.23 -8.13
N SER A 209 0.09 14.33 -7.58
CA SER A 209 -0.14 12.89 -7.62
C SER A 209 0.27 12.20 -6.30
N PRO A 210 -0.38 12.53 -5.17
CA PRO A 210 -0.23 11.76 -3.94
C PRO A 210 -0.77 10.35 -4.15
N THR A 211 -0.23 9.37 -3.44
CA THR A 211 -0.40 7.95 -3.83
C THR A 211 -1.35 7.16 -2.95
N THR A 212 -1.98 7.77 -1.95
CA THR A 212 -2.88 7.04 -1.03
C THR A 212 -4.12 6.58 -1.80
N SER A 213 -4.42 5.29 -1.76
CA SER A 213 -5.52 4.71 -2.52
C SER A 213 -6.71 4.40 -1.61
N PHE A 214 -7.89 4.83 -2.04
CA PHE A 214 -9.15 4.69 -1.32
C PHE A 214 -10.03 3.62 -1.96
N ARG A 215 -9.60 2.36 -1.84
CA ARG A 215 -10.18 1.20 -2.55
C ARG A 215 -11.06 0.29 -1.70
N HIS A 216 -11.21 0.58 -0.40
CA HIS A 216 -12.07 -0.17 0.51
C HIS A 216 -13.48 0.43 0.58
N SER A 217 -14.41 -0.29 1.21
CA SER A 217 -15.81 0.14 1.35
C SER A 217 -15.93 1.64 1.69
N GLY A 218 -16.62 2.39 0.82
CA GLY A 218 -16.63 3.85 0.84
C GLY A 218 -15.48 4.47 0.02
N ILE A 219 -14.95 5.59 0.52
CA ILE A 219 -13.70 6.23 0.05
C ILE A 219 -12.72 6.13 1.21
N SER A 220 -12.24 4.90 1.45
CA SER A 220 -11.41 4.56 2.60
C SER A 220 -10.14 3.82 2.20
N SER A 221 -9.07 4.07 2.94
CA SER A 221 -7.77 3.41 2.84
C SER A 221 -7.51 2.63 4.13
N ILE A 222 -6.80 1.51 4.05
CA ILE A 222 -6.30 0.79 5.23
C ILE A 222 -4.81 1.03 5.34
N GLY A 223 -4.38 1.46 6.51
CA GLY A 223 -2.98 1.77 6.78
C GLY A 223 -2.56 1.40 8.19
N ALA A 224 -1.26 1.48 8.42
CA ALA A 224 -0.64 1.28 9.72
C ALA A 224 0.11 2.54 10.16
N THR A 225 0.00 2.85 11.46
CA THR A 225 0.65 3.99 12.08
C THR A 225 1.87 3.58 12.89
N ALA A 226 2.74 4.55 13.20
CA ALA A 226 4.03 4.29 13.84
C ALA A 226 3.91 3.77 15.29
N ASP A 227 2.72 3.79 15.88
CA ASP A 227 2.42 3.15 17.17
C ASP A 227 2.18 1.63 17.06
N GLY A 228 2.27 1.06 15.85
CA GLY A 228 2.02 -0.36 15.61
C GLY A 228 0.56 -0.70 15.30
N SER A 229 -0.36 0.28 15.36
CA SER A 229 -1.77 0.03 15.06
C SER A 229 -2.03 0.03 13.55
N ALA A 230 -2.95 -0.83 13.11
CA ALA A 230 -3.48 -0.83 11.76
C ALA A 230 -4.98 -0.57 11.81
N ARG A 231 -5.49 0.32 10.95
CA ARG A 231 -6.89 0.76 10.96
C ARG A 231 -7.33 1.31 9.62
N VAL A 232 -8.63 1.56 9.51
CA VAL A 232 -9.26 2.19 8.35
C VAL A 232 -9.19 3.71 8.50
N PHE A 233 -8.85 4.40 7.42
CA PHE A 233 -8.79 5.84 7.29
C PHE A 233 -9.76 6.31 6.22
N SER A 234 -10.60 7.27 6.57
CA SER A 234 -11.48 7.93 5.62
C SER A 234 -10.77 9.09 4.94
N HIS A 235 -11.10 9.34 3.68
CA HIS A 235 -10.66 10.52 2.97
C HIS A 235 -11.24 11.81 3.58
N ASP A 236 -10.41 12.83 3.74
CA ASP A 236 -10.83 14.20 4.05
C ASP A 236 -11.36 14.88 2.78
N ALA A 237 -12.56 15.45 2.84
CA ALA A 237 -13.21 16.12 1.71
C ALA A 237 -12.42 17.30 1.12
N ASN A 238 -11.51 17.90 1.89
CA ASN A 238 -10.65 19.00 1.42
C ASN A 238 -9.33 18.51 0.83
N ALA A 239 -9.03 17.22 0.93
CA ALA A 239 -7.81 16.63 0.40
C ALA A 239 -7.95 16.31 -1.10
N LEU A 240 -6.84 16.26 -1.81
CA LEU A 240 -6.85 15.89 -3.22
C LEU A 240 -7.34 14.44 -3.39
N LEU A 241 -8.21 14.21 -4.38
CA LEU A 241 -8.71 12.89 -4.78
C LEU A 241 -8.96 12.86 -6.29
N ASP A 242 -8.31 11.93 -6.98
CA ASP A 242 -8.70 11.54 -8.34
C ASP A 242 -10.07 10.84 -8.29
N PRO A 243 -11.12 11.38 -8.92
CA PRO A 243 -12.47 10.83 -8.82
C PRO A 243 -12.63 9.50 -9.56
N LEU A 244 -11.80 9.23 -10.56
CA LEU A 244 -11.86 8.02 -11.37
C LEU A 244 -11.18 6.85 -10.67
N PHE A 245 -9.97 7.06 -10.17
CA PHE A 245 -9.15 6.01 -9.57
C PHE A 245 -9.18 6.00 -8.04
N ARG A 246 -9.77 7.02 -7.41
CA ARG A 246 -9.83 7.20 -5.95
C ARG A 246 -8.44 7.16 -5.31
N ILE A 247 -7.51 7.93 -5.89
CA ILE A 247 -6.13 8.07 -5.42
C ILE A 247 -5.90 9.52 -5.05
N GLY A 248 -5.23 9.74 -3.92
CA GLY A 248 -5.03 11.08 -3.39
C GLY A 248 -4.35 11.04 -2.04
N SER A 249 -4.85 11.85 -1.10
CA SER A 249 -4.25 12.00 0.24
C SER A 249 -5.31 11.95 1.34
N LEU A 250 -4.88 11.57 2.56
CA LEU A 250 -5.74 11.55 3.75
C LEU A 250 -6.11 12.95 4.25
N SER A 251 -5.30 13.95 3.94
CA SER A 251 -5.45 15.34 4.41
C SER A 251 -4.91 16.29 3.35
N ALA A 252 -5.40 17.53 3.33
CA ALA A 252 -4.91 18.58 2.43
C ALA A 252 -3.46 19.01 2.74
N GLU A 253 -3.03 18.79 3.97
CA GLU A 253 -1.69 19.14 4.46
C GLU A 253 -0.92 17.88 4.87
N ASN A 254 0.41 17.98 4.95
CA ASN A 254 1.26 16.83 5.31
C ASN A 254 1.09 16.37 6.76
N ASP A 255 0.78 17.29 7.66
CA ASP A 255 0.53 17.03 9.07
C ASP A 255 -0.93 16.58 9.27
N PRO A 256 -1.22 15.50 10.02
CA PRO A 256 -0.26 14.69 10.77
C PRO A 256 0.23 13.43 10.05
N TRP A 257 -0.46 13.01 8.99
CA TRP A 257 -0.36 11.64 8.50
C TRP A 257 0.94 11.32 7.78
N TYR A 258 1.57 12.30 7.12
CA TYR A 258 2.70 12.04 6.23
C TYR A 258 4.00 12.64 6.79
N VAL A 259 4.04 13.96 7.01
CA VAL A 259 5.25 14.67 7.43
C VAL A 259 4.86 15.68 8.53
N PRO A 260 4.82 15.27 9.81
CA PRO A 260 4.31 16.12 10.89
C PRO A 260 5.06 17.44 11.07
N ASP A 261 6.39 17.41 10.89
CA ASP A 261 7.28 18.56 11.10
C ASP A 261 7.60 19.33 9.80
N TRP A 262 6.80 19.14 8.74
CA TRP A 262 7.10 19.64 7.40
C TRP A 262 7.41 21.14 7.36
N ARG A 263 6.66 21.97 8.11
CA ARG A 263 6.85 23.43 8.16
C ARG A 263 8.22 23.86 8.72
N ALA A 264 8.87 22.99 9.49
CA ALA A 264 10.19 23.25 10.09
C ALA A 264 11.36 22.89 9.17
N TRP A 265 11.11 22.27 8.01
CA TRP A 265 12.18 21.87 7.09
C TRP A 265 12.81 23.08 6.39
N ARG A 266 14.13 23.19 6.47
CA ARG A 266 14.98 24.17 5.80
C ARG A 266 16.30 23.48 5.43
N ARG A 267 16.86 23.79 4.26
CA ARG A 267 18.18 23.30 3.82
C ARG A 267 19.34 24.02 4.51
#